data_AF-R6FLR8-F1
#
_entry.id   AF-R6FLR8-F1
#
_cell.length_a   1.000
_cell.length_b   1.000
_cell.length_c   1.000
_cell.angle_alpha   90.00
_cell.angle_beta   90.00
_cell.angle_gamma   90.00
#
_symmetry.space_group_name_H-M   'P 1'
#
loop_
_entity.id
_entity.type
_entity.pdbx_description
1 polymer ?
#
loop_
_entity_poly.entity_id
_entity_poly.type
_entity_poly.pdbx_seq_one_letter_code
_entity_poly.pdbx_strand_id
1 'polypeptide(L)'
;MLPRIALCYCVASLLALYVNHKRLAWIAGILLVGYAVLLCMGNGYACDETNILSVADRGILGTEHLYRKSPIDPEGLVSTLSAIAHTLIGFCCGALMLKKGISLETRILKLAVTGFLLMVVGFLLTEAFPLNKRIWSPTFVLVTCGLAAMLQATLTYFIDLKGKKDWCRFFEVFGVNPLFLYVLSEVAAIVISATESKPVVYGVIHSCISDPYLASACYSLLFALVMGGCGYWLYKKKIYIKL
;
A
#
# COMPACT_ATOMS: atom_id res chain seq x y z
N MET A 1 2.48 10.60 -2.15
CA MET A 1 2.08 9.43 -1.35
C MET A 1 2.25 9.65 0.15
N LEU A 2 3.36 10.24 0.59
CA LEU A 2 3.70 10.40 2.01
C LEU A 2 2.68 11.19 2.85
N PRO A 3 2.08 12.30 2.38
CA PRO A 3 1.15 13.10 3.20
C PRO A 3 -0.11 12.33 3.59
N ARG A 4 -0.70 11.58 2.64
CA ARG A 4 -1.87 10.75 2.91
C ARG A 4 -1.58 9.68 3.96
N ILE A 5 -0.42 9.01 3.88
CA ILE A 5 -0.04 7.99 4.87
C ILE A 5 0.03 8.61 6.26
N ALA A 6 0.62 9.80 6.40
CA ALA A 6 0.69 10.52 7.67
C ALA A 6 -0.71 10.86 8.22
N LEU A 7 -1.63 11.35 7.38
CA LEU A 7 -3.02 11.64 7.78
C LEU A 7 -3.76 10.37 8.22
N CYS A 8 -3.69 9.31 7.42
CA CYS A 8 -4.31 8.03 7.75
C CYS A 8 -3.78 7.48 9.08
N TYR A 9 -2.46 7.52 9.28
CA TYR A 9 -1.83 7.05 10.51
C TYR A 9 -2.23 7.90 11.72
N CYS A 10 -2.24 9.23 11.58
CA CYS A 10 -2.68 10.14 12.63
C CYS A 10 -4.12 9.82 13.07
N VAL A 11 -5.07 9.79 12.14
CA VAL A 11 -6.48 9.50 12.45
C VAL A 11 -6.65 8.08 13.00
N ALA A 12 -6.04 7.07 12.37
CA ALA A 12 -6.16 5.69 12.82
C ALA A 12 -5.57 5.49 14.22
N SER A 13 -4.43 6.12 14.53
CA SER A 13 -3.79 6.03 15.85
C SER A 13 -4.64 6.70 16.94
N LEU A 14 -5.19 7.89 16.68
CA LEU A 14 -6.12 8.54 17.61
C LEU A 14 -7.34 7.67 17.86
N LEU A 15 -7.98 7.16 16.80
CA LEU A 15 -9.12 6.26 16.95
C LEU A 15 -8.76 4.99 17.74
N ALA A 16 -7.60 4.40 17.49
CA ALA A 16 -7.15 3.20 18.20
C ALA A 16 -6.89 3.44 19.71
N LEU A 17 -6.50 4.67 20.09
CA LEU A 17 -6.26 5.05 21.49
C LEU A 17 -7.56 5.39 22.24
N TYR A 18 -8.48 6.11 21.60
CA TYR A 18 -9.70 6.61 22.25
C TYR A 18 -10.92 5.69 22.10
N VAL A 19 -10.92 4.79 21.11
CA VAL A 19 -12.08 3.94 20.82
C VAL A 19 -11.77 2.47 21.11
N ASN A 20 -12.77 1.79 21.68
CA ASN A 20 -12.71 0.34 21.89
C ASN A 20 -12.41 -0.41 20.57
N HIS A 21 -11.47 -1.35 20.60
CA HIS A 21 -10.99 -2.06 19.40
C HIS A 21 -12.12 -2.79 18.65
N LYS A 22 -13.15 -3.25 19.37
CA LYS A 22 -14.34 -3.88 18.75
C LYS A 22 -15.15 -2.92 17.87
N ARG A 23 -15.12 -1.61 18.17
CA ARG A 23 -15.85 -0.57 17.43
C ARG A 23 -15.07 -0.06 16.21
N LEU A 24 -13.76 -0.27 16.14
CA LEU A 24 -12.94 0.19 15.01
C LEU A 24 -13.36 -0.47 13.68
N ALA A 25 -13.71 -1.75 13.70
CA ALA A 25 -14.22 -2.45 12.52
C ALA A 25 -15.57 -1.85 12.04
N TRP A 26 -16.43 -1.45 12.97
CA TRP A 26 -17.68 -0.76 12.65
C TRP A 26 -17.45 0.63 12.06
N ILE A 27 -16.51 1.39 12.63
CA ILE A 27 -16.12 2.70 12.09
C ILE A 27 -15.59 2.58 10.66
N ALA A 28 -14.71 1.59 10.41
CA ALA A 28 -14.22 1.33 9.06
C ALA A 28 -15.36 0.99 8.09
N GLY A 29 -16.32 0.15 8.50
CA GLY A 29 -17.51 -0.16 7.70
C GLY A 29 -18.36 1.07 7.39
N ILE A 30 -18.64 1.91 8.40
CA ILE A 30 -19.42 3.15 8.23
C ILE A 30 -18.70 4.12 7.30
N LEU A 31 -17.37 4.27 7.44
CA LEU A 31 -16.58 5.11 6.53
C LEU A 31 -16.66 4.60 5.09
N LEU A 32 -16.55 3.30 4.85
CA LEU A 32 -16.65 2.72 3.51
C LEU A 32 -18.04 2.90 2.91
N VAL A 33 -19.11 2.66 3.67
CA VAL A 33 -20.49 2.84 3.19
C VAL A 33 -20.78 4.32 2.94
N GLY A 34 -20.40 5.21 3.87
CA GLY A 34 -20.58 6.66 3.70
C GLY A 34 -19.81 7.19 2.49
N TYR A 35 -18.59 6.69 2.27
CA TYR A 35 -17.82 7.03 1.08
C TYR A 35 -18.44 6.47 -0.20
N ALA A 36 -18.98 5.24 -0.18
CA ALA A 36 -19.69 4.67 -1.32
C ALA A 36 -20.90 5.52 -1.71
N VAL A 37 -21.70 5.98 -0.73
CA VAL A 37 -22.85 6.87 -0.96
C VAL A 37 -22.39 8.20 -1.56
N LEU A 38 -21.32 8.80 -1.02
CA LEU A 38 -20.75 10.04 -1.56
C LEU A 38 -20.33 9.88 -3.02
N LEU A 39 -19.67 8.77 -3.36
CA LEU A 39 -19.29 8.46 -4.75
C LEU A 39 -20.51 8.32 -5.66
N CYS A 40 -21.57 7.63 -5.21
CA CYS A 40 -22.79 7.45 -6.01
C CYS A 40 -23.54 8.77 -6.25
N MET A 41 -23.62 9.63 -5.24
CA MET A 41 -24.33 10.92 -5.34
C MET A 41 -23.56 11.95 -6.17
N GLY A 42 -22.23 11.83 -6.23
CA GLY A 42 -21.34 12.84 -6.77
C GLY A 42 -20.62 12.47 -8.06
N ASN A 43 -21.18 11.58 -8.89
CA ASN A 43 -20.53 11.09 -10.12
C ASN A 43 -19.10 10.56 -9.88
N GLY A 44 -18.87 9.95 -8.71
CA GLY A 44 -17.54 9.62 -8.19
C GLY A 44 -16.76 8.55 -8.96
N TYR A 45 -17.40 7.90 -9.94
CA TYR A 45 -16.78 6.89 -10.80
C TYR A 45 -16.43 7.41 -12.19
N ALA A 46 -16.92 8.59 -12.59
CA ALA A 46 -16.52 9.21 -13.85
C ALA A 46 -15.07 9.72 -13.77
N CYS A 47 -14.29 9.53 -14.83
CA CYS A 47 -12.91 9.98 -14.90
C CYS A 47 -12.80 11.38 -15.53
N ASP A 48 -13.59 12.32 -15.03
CA ASP A 48 -13.65 13.70 -15.51
C ASP A 48 -13.68 14.70 -14.34
N GLU A 49 -13.80 15.98 -14.67
CA GLU A 49 -13.78 17.06 -13.68
C GLU A 49 -15.08 17.18 -12.87
N THR A 50 -16.16 16.55 -13.34
CA THR A 50 -17.47 16.56 -12.67
C THR A 50 -17.51 15.59 -11.47
N ASN A 51 -16.49 14.74 -11.35
CA ASN A 51 -16.31 13.85 -10.23
C ASN A 51 -16.22 14.65 -8.91
N ILE A 52 -17.00 14.26 -7.91
CA ILE A 52 -17.03 14.90 -6.60
C ILE A 52 -15.68 14.98 -5.91
N LEU A 53 -14.76 14.04 -6.17
CA LEU A 53 -13.39 14.13 -5.68
C LEU A 53 -12.67 15.33 -6.29
N SER A 54 -12.72 15.45 -7.63
CA SER A 54 -12.11 16.57 -8.35
C SER A 54 -12.72 17.90 -7.90
N VAL A 55 -14.05 17.99 -7.79
CA VAL A 55 -14.75 19.22 -7.36
C VAL A 55 -14.36 19.63 -5.94
N ALA A 56 -14.41 18.68 -4.99
CA ALA A 56 -14.13 18.97 -3.59
C ALA A 56 -12.64 19.24 -3.34
N ASP A 57 -11.75 18.45 -3.93
CA ASP A 57 -10.30 18.62 -3.76
C ASP A 57 -9.83 19.95 -4.38
N ARG A 58 -10.38 20.38 -5.53
CA ARG A 58 -10.11 21.72 -6.10
C ARG A 58 -10.63 22.84 -5.21
N GLY A 59 -11.81 22.67 -4.61
CA GLY A 59 -12.38 23.68 -3.71
C GLY A 59 -11.59 23.87 -2.42
N ILE A 60 -10.97 22.79 -1.89
CA ILE A 60 -10.26 22.82 -0.61
C ILE A 60 -8.77 23.12 -0.78
N LEU A 61 -8.10 22.42 -1.70
CA LEU A 61 -6.64 22.52 -1.88
C LEU A 61 -6.24 23.54 -2.96
N GLY A 62 -7.16 23.92 -3.83
CA GLY A 62 -6.86 24.71 -5.03
C GLY A 62 -6.18 23.88 -6.12
N THR A 63 -6.25 24.35 -7.37
CA THR A 63 -5.74 23.63 -8.55
C THR A 63 -4.22 23.48 -8.57
N GLU A 64 -3.48 24.35 -7.88
CA GLU A 64 -2.01 24.36 -7.86
C GLU A 64 -1.41 23.21 -7.05
N HIS A 65 -2.14 22.67 -6.09
CA HIS A 65 -1.67 21.60 -5.20
C HIS A 65 -2.12 20.21 -5.63
N LEU A 66 -2.87 20.10 -6.74
CA LEU A 66 -3.42 18.83 -7.21
C LEU A 66 -2.55 18.18 -8.28
N TYR A 67 -2.66 16.85 -8.35
CA TYR A 67 -1.97 16.05 -9.34
C TYR A 67 -2.43 16.35 -10.78
N ARG A 68 -1.60 17.06 -11.56
CA ARG A 68 -1.94 17.57 -12.90
C ARG A 68 -1.99 16.53 -14.02
N LYS A 69 -1.48 15.31 -13.82
CA LYS A 69 -1.44 14.28 -14.88
C LYS A 69 -2.75 13.48 -15.01
N SER A 70 -3.77 13.82 -14.23
CA SER A 70 -5.08 13.16 -14.21
C SER A 70 -6.16 14.18 -13.80
N PRO A 71 -7.39 14.09 -14.34
CA PRO A 71 -8.50 14.95 -13.89
C PRO A 71 -8.83 14.81 -12.40
N ILE A 72 -8.54 13.63 -11.85
CA ILE A 72 -8.75 13.28 -10.43
C ILE A 72 -7.41 13.12 -9.76
N ASP A 73 -7.26 13.74 -8.60
CA ASP A 73 -6.10 13.54 -7.74
C ASP A 73 -6.22 12.20 -6.99
N PRO A 74 -5.35 11.22 -7.28
CA PRO A 74 -5.39 9.94 -6.59
C PRO A 74 -5.06 10.04 -5.11
N GLU A 75 -4.50 11.17 -4.66
CA GLU A 75 -4.05 11.46 -3.31
C GLU A 75 -4.86 12.53 -2.58
N GLY A 76 -5.98 12.97 -3.17
CA GLY A 76 -6.88 13.98 -2.61
C GLY A 76 -7.42 13.71 -1.20
N LEU A 77 -7.97 14.75 -0.57
CA LEU A 77 -8.47 14.72 0.80
C LEU A 77 -9.72 13.85 0.90
N VAL A 78 -10.64 13.95 -0.06
CA VAL A 78 -11.91 13.22 0.01
C VAL A 78 -11.70 11.70 -0.07
N SER A 79 -10.81 11.24 -0.95
CA SER A 79 -10.45 9.82 -1.04
C SER A 79 -9.63 9.32 0.17
N THR A 80 -9.10 10.23 1.01
CA THR A 80 -8.44 9.87 2.26
C THR A 80 -9.40 9.27 3.29
N LEU A 81 -10.72 9.54 3.21
CA LEU A 81 -11.73 8.88 4.04
C LEU A 81 -11.73 7.35 3.88
N SER A 82 -11.73 6.89 2.63
CA SER A 82 -11.62 5.47 2.29
C SER A 82 -10.25 4.90 2.67
N ALA A 83 -9.17 5.69 2.54
CA ALA A 83 -7.83 5.29 2.95
C ALA A 83 -7.68 5.12 4.47
N ILE A 84 -8.37 5.94 5.27
CA ILE A 84 -8.47 5.76 6.74
C ILE A 84 -9.16 4.43 7.04
N ALA A 85 -10.27 4.12 6.38
CA ALA A 85 -10.96 2.84 6.56
C ALA A 85 -10.06 1.65 6.18
N HIS A 86 -9.32 1.75 5.07
CA HIS A 86 -8.31 0.75 4.66
C HIS A 86 -7.27 0.53 5.78
N THR A 87 -6.76 1.61 6.37
CA THR A 87 -5.78 1.55 7.48
C THR A 87 -6.38 0.92 8.74
N LEU A 88 -7.62 1.25 9.09
CA LEU A 88 -8.34 0.68 10.24
C LEU A 88 -8.61 -0.82 10.08
N ILE A 89 -8.92 -1.28 8.87
CA ILE A 89 -9.06 -2.73 8.58
C ILE A 89 -7.71 -3.43 8.82
N GLY A 90 -6.62 -2.86 8.30
CA GLY A 90 -5.26 -3.37 8.56
C GLY A 90 -4.92 -3.42 10.05
N PHE A 91 -5.27 -2.38 10.80
CA PHE A 91 -5.11 -2.36 12.27
C PHE A 91 -5.90 -3.49 12.94
N CYS A 92 -7.16 -3.72 12.55
CA CYS A 92 -7.98 -4.81 13.07
C CYS A 92 -7.36 -6.19 12.78
N CYS A 93 -6.83 -6.40 11.57
CA CYS A 93 -6.10 -7.61 11.18
C CYS A 93 -4.84 -7.81 12.04
N GLY A 94 -4.07 -6.75 12.29
CA GLY A 94 -2.91 -6.79 13.19
C GLY A 94 -3.30 -7.11 14.63
N ALA A 95 -4.36 -6.49 15.15
CA ALA A 95 -4.89 -6.75 16.48
C ALA A 95 -5.36 -8.20 16.65
N LEU A 96 -5.97 -8.80 15.61
CA LEU A 96 -6.33 -10.22 15.59
C LEU A 96 -5.09 -11.12 15.73
N MET A 97 -3.99 -10.79 15.05
CA MET A 97 -2.73 -11.52 15.13
C MET A 97 -2.01 -11.36 16.47
N LEU A 98 -2.16 -10.22 17.13
CA LEU A 98 -1.55 -9.96 18.44
C LEU A 98 -2.40 -10.42 19.63
N LYS A 99 -3.61 -10.94 19.37
CA LYS A 99 -4.55 -11.33 20.42
C LYS A 99 -3.99 -12.49 21.27
N LYS A 100 -3.80 -12.23 22.56
CA LYS A 100 -3.35 -13.21 23.57
C LYS A 100 -4.46 -14.23 23.89
N GLY A 101 -4.06 -15.40 24.37
CA GLY A 101 -4.99 -16.48 24.77
C GLY A 101 -5.58 -17.29 23.61
N ILE A 102 -5.08 -17.10 22.39
CA ILE A 102 -5.49 -17.87 21.20
C ILE A 102 -4.23 -18.48 20.58
N SER A 103 -4.30 -19.74 20.16
CA SER A 103 -3.18 -20.41 19.48
C SER A 103 -2.81 -19.67 18.18
N LEU A 104 -1.56 -19.81 17.74
CA LEU A 104 -1.12 -19.21 16.48
C LEU A 104 -1.93 -19.75 15.29
N GLU A 105 -2.22 -21.05 15.27
CA GLU A 105 -3.02 -21.69 14.22
C GLU A 105 -4.42 -21.08 14.11
N THR A 106 -5.11 -20.90 15.23
CA THR A 106 -6.44 -20.29 15.22
C THR A 106 -6.40 -18.81 14.80
N ARG A 107 -5.34 -18.08 15.13
CA ARG A 107 -5.16 -16.69 14.65
C ARG A 107 -4.96 -16.63 13.14
N ILE A 108 -4.10 -17.49 12.60
CA ILE A 108 -3.87 -17.64 11.16
C ILE A 108 -5.17 -17.99 10.44
N LEU A 109 -5.90 -18.99 10.93
CA LEU A 109 -7.17 -19.42 10.33
C LEU A 109 -8.20 -18.29 10.33
N LYS A 110 -8.37 -17.59 11.46
CA LYS A 110 -9.29 -16.45 11.54
C LYS A 110 -8.90 -15.34 10.57
N LEU A 111 -7.60 -15.01 10.48
CA LEU A 111 -7.12 -14.00 9.55
C LEU A 111 -7.36 -14.40 8.09
N ALA A 112 -7.09 -15.65 7.73
CA ALA A 112 -7.34 -16.19 6.39
C ALA A 112 -8.83 -16.14 6.03
N VAL A 113 -9.72 -16.57 6.95
CA VAL A 113 -11.17 -16.53 6.73
C VAL A 113 -11.67 -15.09 6.62
N THR A 114 -11.25 -14.19 7.51
CA THR A 114 -11.60 -12.77 7.42
C THR A 114 -11.11 -12.16 6.10
N GLY A 115 -9.88 -12.46 5.69
CA GLY A 115 -9.32 -12.00 4.43
C GLY A 115 -10.11 -12.51 3.22
N PHE A 116 -10.45 -13.80 3.21
CA PHE A 116 -11.27 -14.41 2.17
C PHE A 116 -12.66 -13.76 2.08
N LEU A 117 -13.34 -13.55 3.21
CA LEU A 117 -14.65 -12.90 3.25
C LEU A 117 -14.58 -11.46 2.73
N LEU A 118 -13.58 -10.67 3.15
CA LEU A 118 -13.39 -9.31 2.65
C LEU A 118 -13.15 -9.30 1.13
N MET A 119 -12.31 -10.22 0.64
CA MET A 119 -12.01 -10.34 -0.79
C MET A 119 -13.27 -10.71 -1.59
N VAL A 120 -14.03 -11.71 -1.15
CA VAL A 120 -15.27 -12.15 -1.81
C VAL A 120 -16.30 -11.04 -1.82
N VAL A 121 -16.55 -10.39 -0.68
CA VAL A 121 -17.49 -9.26 -0.62
C VAL A 121 -17.02 -8.11 -1.52
N GLY A 122 -15.71 -7.82 -1.53
CA GLY A 122 -15.12 -6.81 -2.40
C GLY A 122 -15.34 -7.10 -3.89
N PHE A 123 -15.13 -8.34 -4.33
CA PHE A 123 -15.40 -8.77 -5.71
C PHE A 123 -16.88 -8.84 -6.05
N LEU A 124 -17.75 -9.31 -5.16
CA LEU A 124 -19.20 -9.28 -5.44
C LEU A 124 -19.72 -7.85 -5.60
N LEU A 125 -19.17 -6.92 -4.82
CA LEU A 125 -19.50 -5.50 -4.95
C LEU A 125 -18.93 -4.87 -6.23
N THR A 126 -18.01 -5.51 -6.97
CA THR A 126 -17.50 -4.91 -8.23
C THR A 126 -18.55 -4.81 -9.31
N GLU A 127 -19.59 -5.65 -9.24
CA GLU A 127 -20.76 -5.58 -10.13
C GLU A 127 -21.53 -4.26 -9.96
N ALA A 128 -21.54 -3.70 -8.75
CA ALA A 128 -22.19 -2.42 -8.45
C ALA A 128 -21.21 -1.23 -8.49
N PHE A 129 -19.95 -1.45 -8.07
CA PHE A 129 -18.96 -0.40 -7.85
C PHE A 129 -17.61 -0.79 -8.42
N PRO A 130 -17.09 -0.11 -9.47
CA PRO A 130 -15.87 -0.54 -10.12
C PRO A 130 -14.67 -0.54 -9.16
N LEU A 131 -13.83 -1.55 -9.30
CA LEU A 131 -12.55 -1.64 -8.61
C LEU A 131 -11.62 -0.56 -9.16
N ASN A 132 -11.44 0.53 -8.41
CA ASN A 132 -10.71 1.70 -8.89
C ASN A 132 -9.75 2.24 -7.83
N LYS A 133 -8.45 2.07 -8.10
CA LYS A 133 -7.36 2.57 -7.24
C LYS A 133 -7.30 4.10 -7.20
N ARG A 134 -7.61 4.80 -8.31
CA ARG A 134 -7.45 6.26 -8.39
C ARG A 134 -8.36 6.96 -7.40
N ILE A 135 -9.61 6.53 -7.28
CA ILE A 135 -10.56 7.09 -6.31
C ILE A 135 -10.52 6.38 -4.96
N TRP A 136 -9.62 5.41 -4.78
CA TRP A 136 -9.56 4.55 -3.60
C TRP A 136 -10.93 3.93 -3.26
N SER A 137 -11.56 3.28 -4.25
CA SER A 137 -12.95 2.81 -4.14
C SER A 137 -13.14 1.82 -2.97
N PRO A 138 -14.35 1.73 -2.39
CA PRO A 138 -14.63 0.76 -1.33
C PRO A 138 -14.33 -0.69 -1.75
N THR A 139 -14.64 -1.04 -3.00
CA THR A 139 -14.32 -2.37 -3.58
C THR A 139 -12.82 -2.61 -3.66
N PHE A 140 -12.05 -1.60 -4.06
CA PHE A 140 -10.59 -1.67 -4.03
C PHE A 140 -10.08 -1.95 -2.62
N VAL A 141 -10.56 -1.21 -1.60
CA VAL A 141 -10.16 -1.41 -0.20
C VAL A 141 -10.45 -2.83 0.29
N LEU A 142 -11.67 -3.33 0.07
CA LEU A 142 -12.08 -4.66 0.54
C LEU A 142 -11.25 -5.77 -0.12
N VAL A 143 -11.06 -5.71 -1.44
CA VAL A 143 -10.27 -6.70 -2.18
C VAL A 143 -8.81 -6.67 -1.74
N THR A 144 -8.18 -5.50 -1.66
CA THR A 144 -6.76 -5.42 -1.28
C THR A 144 -6.51 -5.77 0.18
N CYS A 145 -7.38 -5.36 1.10
CA CYS A 145 -7.31 -5.77 2.50
C CYS A 145 -7.48 -7.30 2.64
N GLY A 146 -8.42 -7.87 1.88
CA GLY A 146 -8.66 -9.31 1.87
C GLY A 146 -7.45 -10.10 1.40
N LEU A 147 -6.91 -9.73 0.24
CA LEU A 147 -5.70 -10.33 -0.32
C LEU A 147 -4.49 -10.16 0.61
N ALA A 148 -4.29 -8.97 1.19
CA ALA A 148 -3.20 -8.72 2.12
C ALA A 148 -3.32 -9.57 3.40
N ALA A 149 -4.52 -9.71 3.97
CA ALA A 149 -4.76 -10.55 5.13
C ALA A 149 -4.53 -12.04 4.84
N MET A 150 -4.96 -12.53 3.67
CA MET A 150 -4.69 -13.91 3.24
C MET A 150 -3.20 -14.15 3.01
N LEU A 151 -2.50 -13.20 2.38
CA LEU A 151 -1.05 -13.27 2.18
C LEU A 151 -0.33 -13.28 3.54
N GLN A 152 -0.70 -12.40 4.47
CA GLN A 152 -0.14 -12.36 5.81
C GLN A 152 -0.38 -13.67 6.57
N ALA A 153 -1.58 -14.25 6.49
CA ALA A 153 -1.89 -15.55 7.10
C ALA A 153 -1.01 -16.67 6.50
N THR A 154 -0.83 -16.67 5.17
CA THR A 154 0.00 -17.64 4.45
C THR A 154 1.47 -17.52 4.84
N LEU A 155 2.01 -16.30 4.87
CA LEU A 155 3.39 -16.04 5.29
C LEU A 155 3.62 -16.47 6.74
N THR A 156 2.72 -16.09 7.65
CA THR A 156 2.80 -16.49 9.07
C THR A 156 2.78 -18.03 9.21
N TYR A 157 1.95 -18.72 8.43
CA TYR A 157 1.89 -20.18 8.44
C TYR A 157 3.23 -20.81 8.05
N PHE A 158 3.84 -20.37 6.95
CA PHE A 158 5.10 -20.97 6.49
C PHE A 158 6.31 -20.59 7.36
N ILE A 159 6.36 -19.34 7.83
CA ILE A 159 7.51 -18.77 8.53
C ILE A 159 7.46 -19.11 10.02
N ASP A 160 6.35 -18.79 10.68
CA ASP A 160 6.25 -18.87 12.14
C ASP A 160 5.75 -20.23 12.62
N LEU A 161 4.79 -20.84 11.92
CA LEU A 161 4.26 -22.15 12.32
C LEU A 161 5.09 -23.32 11.78
N LYS A 162 5.47 -23.29 10.49
CA LYS A 162 6.29 -24.35 9.87
C LYS A 162 7.80 -24.14 9.99
N GLY A 163 8.25 -22.98 10.47
CA GLY A 163 9.68 -22.69 10.69
C GLY A 163 10.52 -22.55 9.41
N LYS A 164 9.92 -22.41 8.22
CA LYS A 164 10.64 -22.29 6.94
C LYS A 164 11.14 -20.86 6.74
N LYS A 165 12.27 -20.52 7.36
CA LYS A 165 12.80 -19.15 7.40
C LYS A 165 13.88 -18.84 6.36
N ASP A 166 14.51 -19.86 5.78
CA ASP A 166 15.72 -19.67 4.96
C ASP A 166 15.49 -18.83 3.70
N TRP A 167 14.34 -18.98 3.04
CA TRP A 167 13.98 -18.20 1.85
C TRP A 167 13.62 -16.74 2.18
N CYS A 168 13.20 -16.47 3.42
CA CYS A 168 12.80 -15.13 3.86
C CYS A 168 13.99 -14.20 4.02
N ARG A 169 15.21 -14.73 4.19
CA ARG A 169 16.41 -13.94 4.44
C ARG A 169 16.67 -12.91 3.35
N PHE A 170 16.37 -13.23 2.09
CA PHE A 170 16.44 -12.26 1.00
C PHE A 170 15.51 -11.06 1.21
N PHE A 171 14.25 -11.33 1.57
CA PHE A 171 13.24 -10.29 1.82
C PHE A 171 13.49 -9.52 3.13
N GLU A 172 14.04 -10.19 4.15
CA GLU A 172 14.41 -9.59 5.43
C GLU A 172 15.43 -8.47 5.25
N VAL A 173 16.41 -8.66 4.36
CA VAL A 173 17.42 -7.64 4.03
C VAL A 173 16.77 -6.32 3.58
N PHE A 174 15.73 -6.39 2.75
CA PHE A 174 14.97 -5.22 2.33
C PHE A 174 14.05 -4.70 3.45
N GLY A 175 13.45 -5.61 4.23
CA GLY A 175 12.47 -5.29 5.26
C GLY A 175 13.03 -4.71 6.56
N VAL A 176 14.33 -4.87 6.82
CA VAL A 176 14.96 -4.36 8.05
C VAL A 176 15.21 -2.85 8.01
N ASN A 177 15.54 -2.30 6.84
CA ASN A 177 15.79 -0.87 6.63
C ASN A 177 14.98 -0.30 5.43
N PRO A 178 13.65 -0.47 5.39
CA PRO A 178 12.87 -0.22 4.17
C PRO A 178 12.78 1.29 3.85
N LEU A 179 12.65 2.15 4.86
CA LEU A 179 12.56 3.60 4.65
C LEU A 179 13.91 4.17 4.18
N PHE A 180 15.01 3.70 4.77
CA PHE A 180 16.34 4.05 4.31
C PHE A 180 16.57 3.63 2.85
N LEU A 181 16.22 2.40 2.48
CA LEU A 181 16.37 1.93 1.10
C LEU A 181 15.48 2.72 0.12
N TYR A 182 14.27 3.08 0.53
CA TYR A 182 13.39 3.95 -0.23
C TYR A 182 14.05 5.32 -0.50
N VAL A 183 14.49 6.02 0.55
CA VAL A 183 15.13 7.34 0.43
C VAL A 183 16.43 7.25 -0.37
N LEU A 184 17.25 6.22 -0.13
CA LEU A 184 18.48 5.97 -0.87
C LEU A 184 18.20 5.78 -2.37
N SER A 185 17.15 5.03 -2.71
CA SER A 185 16.77 4.80 -4.11
C SER A 185 16.32 6.09 -4.81
N GLU A 186 15.61 6.97 -4.11
CA GLU A 186 15.14 8.25 -4.63
C GLU A 186 16.32 9.21 -4.84
N VAL A 187 17.21 9.32 -3.85
CA VAL A 187 18.46 10.11 -3.96
C VAL A 187 19.34 9.57 -5.09
N ALA A 188 19.53 8.25 -5.19
CA ALA A 188 20.31 7.65 -6.25
C ALA A 188 19.71 7.95 -7.63
N ALA A 189 18.39 7.87 -7.78
CA ALA A 189 17.72 8.19 -9.03
C ALA A 189 17.90 9.66 -9.44
N ILE A 190 17.86 10.60 -8.48
CA ILE A 190 18.11 12.03 -8.71
C ILE A 190 19.56 12.24 -9.19
N VAL A 191 20.54 11.64 -8.50
CA VAL A 191 21.97 11.77 -8.88
C VAL A 191 22.24 11.18 -10.26
N ILE A 192 21.71 10.00 -10.55
CA ILE A 192 21.85 9.36 -11.88
C ILE A 192 21.23 10.22 -12.98
N SER A 193 20.12 10.90 -12.69
CA SER A 193 19.47 11.80 -13.64
C SER A 193 20.25 13.10 -13.83
N ALA A 194 20.78 13.68 -12.75
CA ALA A 194 21.58 14.91 -12.79
C ALA A 194 22.94 14.73 -13.48
N THR A 195 23.51 13.53 -13.43
CA THR A 195 24.79 13.19 -14.07
C THR A 195 24.65 12.65 -15.49
N GLU A 196 23.43 12.61 -16.05
CA GLU A 196 23.12 12.00 -17.35
C GLU A 196 23.66 10.57 -17.53
N SER A 197 23.88 9.85 -16.43
CA SER A 197 24.43 8.48 -16.46
C SER A 197 23.39 7.44 -16.87
N LYS A 198 22.09 7.78 -16.75
CA LYS A 198 20.96 6.89 -17.10
C LYS A 198 21.02 6.37 -18.54
N PRO A 199 21.15 7.21 -19.60
CA PRO A 199 21.25 6.74 -20.97
C PRO A 199 22.48 5.87 -21.22
N VAL A 200 23.60 6.12 -20.53
CA VAL A 200 24.81 5.30 -20.67
C VAL A 200 24.57 3.88 -20.14
N VAL A 201 24.07 3.76 -18.91
CA VAL A 201 23.78 2.45 -18.28
C VAL A 201 22.70 1.71 -19.06
N TYR A 202 21.64 2.41 -19.46
CA TYR A 202 20.57 1.82 -20.26
C TYR A 202 21.07 1.38 -21.65
N GLY A 203 21.94 2.16 -22.29
CA GLY A 203 22.54 1.84 -23.59
C GLY A 203 23.40 0.57 -23.53
N VAL A 204 24.16 0.37 -22.46
CA VAL A 204 24.92 -0.88 -22.25
C VAL A 204 23.97 -2.07 -22.12
N ILE A 205 22.89 -1.95 -21.35
CA ILE A 205 21.92 -3.04 -21.20
C ILE A 205 21.22 -3.34 -22.54
N HIS A 206 20.83 -2.30 -23.27
CA HIS A 206 20.16 -2.42 -24.56
C HIS A 206 21.10 -2.98 -25.65
N SER A 207 22.42 -2.81 -25.51
CA SER A 207 23.39 -3.44 -26.42
C SER A 207 23.44 -4.96 -26.27
N CYS A 208 23.11 -5.48 -25.09
CA CYS A 208 23.02 -6.90 -24.80
C CYS A 208 21.60 -7.46 -24.99
N ILE A 209 20.57 -6.62 -24.84
CA ILE A 209 19.16 -6.99 -24.90
C ILE A 209 18.44 -6.08 -25.89
N SER A 210 18.12 -6.62 -27.05
CA SER A 210 17.51 -5.86 -28.15
C SER A 210 16.06 -5.44 -27.90
N ASP A 211 15.33 -6.16 -27.03
CA ASP A 211 13.94 -5.84 -26.67
C ASP A 211 13.91 -4.72 -25.61
N PRO A 212 13.33 -3.54 -25.92
CA PRO A 212 13.24 -2.43 -24.98
C PRO A 212 12.49 -2.76 -23.69
N TYR A 213 11.46 -3.62 -23.74
CA TYR A 213 10.69 -3.98 -22.55
C TYR A 213 11.54 -4.80 -21.59
N LEU A 214 12.23 -5.82 -22.11
CA LEU A 214 13.12 -6.65 -21.31
C LEU A 214 14.33 -5.86 -20.79
N ALA A 215 14.91 -4.97 -21.61
CA ALA A 215 16.00 -4.08 -21.19
C ALA A 215 15.59 -3.19 -20.01
N SER A 216 14.39 -2.60 -20.05
CA SER A 216 13.85 -1.78 -18.96
C SER A 216 13.61 -2.59 -17.67
N ALA A 217 13.15 -3.84 -17.81
CA ALA A 217 12.96 -4.75 -16.68
C ALA A 217 14.30 -5.12 -16.04
N CYS A 218 15.32 -5.45 -16.85
CA CYS A 218 16.67 -5.74 -16.39
C CYS A 218 17.31 -4.54 -15.67
N TYR A 219 17.19 -3.33 -16.23
CA TYR A 219 17.65 -2.11 -15.56
C TYR A 219 17.00 -1.95 -14.17
N SER A 220 15.68 -2.12 -14.09
CA SER A 220 14.93 -1.98 -12.84
C SER A 220 15.32 -3.04 -11.80
N LEU A 221 15.53 -4.29 -12.24
CA LEU A 221 16.00 -5.38 -11.38
C LEU A 221 17.42 -5.14 -10.87
N LEU A 222 18.35 -4.73 -11.75
CA LEU A 222 19.71 -4.40 -11.37
C LEU A 222 19.74 -3.26 -10.36
N PHE A 223 18.97 -2.20 -10.61
CA PHE A 223 18.86 -1.08 -9.66
C PHE A 223 18.34 -1.54 -8.29
N ALA A 224 17.29 -2.37 -8.27
CA ALA A 224 16.77 -2.95 -7.03
C ALA A 224 17.80 -3.84 -6.31
N LEU A 225 18.58 -4.64 -7.05
CA LEU A 225 19.65 -5.48 -6.49
C LEU A 225 20.81 -4.65 -5.93
N VAL A 226 21.18 -3.53 -6.57
CA VAL A 226 22.19 -2.60 -6.03
C VAL A 226 21.71 -2.02 -4.70
N MET A 227 20.46 -1.55 -4.63
CA MET A 227 19.87 -1.09 -3.36
C MET A 227 19.82 -2.21 -2.32
N GLY A 228 19.45 -3.43 -2.74
CA GLY A 228 19.48 -4.63 -1.90
C GLY A 228 20.88 -4.97 -1.38
N GLY A 229 21.93 -4.76 -2.18
CA GLY A 229 23.33 -4.92 -1.76
C GLY A 229 23.73 -3.94 -0.67
N CYS A 230 23.32 -2.67 -0.78
CA CYS A 230 23.48 -1.69 0.30
C CYS A 230 22.73 -2.13 1.57
N GLY A 231 21.49 -2.61 1.42
CA GLY A 231 20.70 -3.17 2.51
C GLY A 231 21.35 -4.38 3.16
N TYR A 232 21.97 -5.27 2.36
CA TYR A 232 22.64 -6.48 2.84
C TYR A 232 23.86 -6.14 3.69
N TRP A 233 24.61 -5.11 3.31
CA TRP A 233 25.74 -4.62 4.10
C TRP A 233 25.27 -4.14 5.48
N LEU A 234 24.21 -3.33 5.54
CA LEU A 234 23.60 -2.88 6.80
C LEU A 234 23.09 -4.06 7.63
N TYR A 235 22.42 -5.01 6.99
CA TYR A 235 21.91 -6.23 7.62
C TYR A 235 23.03 -7.05 8.28
N LYS A 236 24.14 -7.29 7.56
CA LYS A 236 25.31 -8.02 8.08
C LYS A 236 25.96 -7.31 9.26
N LYS A 237 25.95 -5.97 9.27
CA LYS A 237 26.47 -5.14 10.35
C LYS A 237 25.48 -4.93 11.51
N LYS A 238 24.25 -5.46 11.42
CA LYS A 238 23.16 -5.24 12.39
C LYS A 238 22.89 -3.75 12.65
N ILE A 239 23.00 -2.93 11.60
CA ILE A 239 22.70 -1.50 11.67
C ILE A 239 21.22 -1.32 11.30
N TYR A 240 20.45 -0.78 12.25
CA TYR A 240 19.02 -0.51 12.11
C TYR A 240 18.78 0.99 12.10
N ILE A 241 18.52 1.54 10.92
CA ILE A 241 18.26 2.96 10.73
C ILE A 241 16.76 3.19 10.87
N LYS A 242 16.36 3.90 11.93
CA LYS A 242 14.99 4.35 12.15
C LYS A 242 14.94 5.85 11.86
N LEU A 243 14.10 6.24 10.91
CA LEU A 243 13.88 7.61 10.44
C LEU A 243 12.46 8.03 10.82
#